data_AF-A0AAE3VX84-F1
#
_entry.id   AF-A0AAE3VX84-F1
#
_cell.length_a   1.000
_cell.length_b   1.000
_cell.length_c   1.000
_cell.angle_alpha   90.00
_cell.angle_beta   90.00
_cell.angle_gamma   90.00
#
_symmetry.space_group_name_H-M   'P 1'
#
loop_
_entity.id
_entity.type
_entity.pdbx_description
1 polymer ?
#
loop_
_entity_poly.entity_id
_entity_poly.type
_entity_poly.pdbx_seq_one_letter_code
_entity_poly.pdbx_strand_id
1 'polypeptide(L)'
;MLVSRLTDDLTWSMPPMPAWYRGRDAVADFAVTVPLTSCGEWRHPGPLDANGQPAVGPYLAGRAWSINVFTLRDERISAITSFLGAAHFAAFGLPATVAGLD
;
A
#
# COMPACT_ATOMS: atom_id res chain seq x y z
N MET A 1 -9.47 11.03 7.78
CA MET A 1 -9.46 11.55 6.40
C MET A 1 -8.04 11.43 5.84
N LEU A 2 -7.73 10.31 5.18
CA LEU A 2 -6.40 10.06 4.58
C LEU A 2 -6.03 11.14 3.56
N VAL A 3 -7.03 11.72 2.90
CA VAL A 3 -6.90 12.70 1.81
C VAL A 3 -6.29 14.03 2.24
N SER A 4 -6.38 14.45 3.51
CA SER A 4 -5.78 15.72 3.97
C SER A 4 -4.28 15.64 4.25
N ARG A 5 -3.73 14.42 4.37
CA ARG A 5 -2.31 14.15 4.59
C ARG A 5 -1.54 13.86 3.29
N LEU A 6 -2.19 14.01 2.13
CA LEU A 6 -1.58 13.83 0.82
C LEU A 6 -1.05 15.18 0.30
N THR A 7 0.05 15.16 -0.45
CA THR A 7 0.47 16.34 -1.23
C THR A 7 -0.35 16.44 -2.52
N ASP A 8 -0.47 17.65 -3.08
CA ASP A 8 -1.22 17.87 -4.32
C ASP A 8 -0.54 17.19 -5.54
N ASP A 9 0.76 16.91 -5.45
CA ASP A 9 1.61 16.25 -6.46
C ASP A 9 1.80 14.74 -6.22
N LEU A 10 0.97 14.11 -5.37
CA LEU A 10 1.07 12.70 -5.04
C LEU A 10 1.22 11.81 -6.28
N THR A 11 2.20 10.91 -6.23
CA THR A 11 2.42 9.88 -7.25
C THR A 11 2.14 8.50 -6.69
N TRP A 12 1.53 7.62 -7.50
CA TRP A 12 1.38 6.21 -7.17
C TRP A 12 1.92 5.37 -8.32
N SER A 13 2.93 4.54 -8.03
CA SER A 13 3.47 3.53 -8.94
C SER A 13 3.28 2.12 -8.39
N MET A 14 3.15 1.14 -9.28
CA MET A 14 2.97 -0.26 -8.90
C MET A 14 3.90 -1.20 -9.68
N PRO A 15 5.22 -1.21 -9.42
CA PRO A 15 6.14 -2.09 -10.15
C PRO A 15 5.70 -3.56 -10.06
N PRO A 16 5.70 -4.33 -11.17
CA PRO A 16 6.21 -4.03 -12.52
C PRO A 16 5.19 -3.39 -13.49
N MET A 17 4.00 -3.02 -13.03
CA MET A 17 3.00 -2.38 -13.88
C MET A 17 3.48 -0.98 -14.30
N PRO A 18 3.43 -0.64 -15.60
CA PRO A 18 3.80 0.68 -16.09
C PRO A 18 2.78 1.78 -15.76
N ALA A 19 1.74 1.46 -14.97
CA ALA A 19 0.74 2.41 -14.54
C ALA A 19 1.31 3.36 -13.48
N TRP A 20 1.35 4.65 -13.82
CA TRP A 20 1.73 5.75 -12.94
C TRP A 20 0.53 6.69 -12.83
N TYR A 21 -0.05 6.80 -11.64
CA TYR A 21 -1.09 7.78 -11.36
C TYR A 21 -0.44 9.01 -10.74
N ARG A 22 -0.75 10.19 -11.29
CA ARG A 22 -0.23 11.47 -10.81
C ARG A 22 -1.38 12.42 -10.52
N GLY A 23 -1.35 13.02 -9.33
CA GLY A 23 -2.35 13.99 -8.89
C GLY A 23 -3.37 13.39 -7.92
N ARG A 24 -3.82 14.23 -6.98
CA ARG A 24 -4.67 13.84 -5.86
C ARG A 24 -5.99 13.20 -6.28
N ASP A 25 -6.61 13.66 -7.37
CA ASP A 25 -7.88 13.11 -7.86
C ASP A 25 -7.69 11.72 -8.50
N ALA A 26 -6.66 11.53 -9.32
CA ALA A 26 -6.34 10.22 -9.91
C ALA A 26 -5.94 9.19 -8.85
N VAL A 27 -5.22 9.63 -7.80
CA VAL A 27 -4.86 8.78 -6.67
C VAL A 27 -6.05 8.55 -5.73
N ALA A 28 -6.92 9.53 -5.51
CA ALA A 28 -8.13 9.37 -4.73
C ALA A 28 -9.12 8.42 -5.41
N ASP A 29 -9.34 8.57 -6.71
CA ASP A 29 -10.19 7.67 -7.49
C ASP A 29 -9.65 6.24 -7.43
N PHE A 30 -8.34 6.03 -7.61
CA PHE A 30 -7.74 4.69 -7.48
C PHE A 30 -7.76 4.16 -6.03
N ALA A 31 -7.51 5.02 -5.03
CA ALA A 31 -7.57 4.66 -3.60
C ALA A 31 -8.99 4.29 -3.15
N VAL A 32 -10.02 4.92 -3.73
CA VAL A 32 -11.43 4.59 -3.53
C VAL A 32 -11.78 3.27 -4.26
N THR A 33 -11.18 3.03 -5.42
CA THR A 33 -11.54 1.90 -6.29
C THR A 33 -10.83 0.59 -5.94
N VAL A 34 -9.61 0.61 -5.40
CA VAL A 34 -8.73 -0.59 -5.38
C VAL A 34 -8.55 -1.30 -4.04
N PRO A 35 -8.84 -0.71 -2.85
CA PRO A 35 -9.00 -1.63 -1.70
C PRO A 35 -9.93 -1.21 -0.56
N LEU A 36 -10.60 -0.06 -0.57
CA LEU A 36 -11.42 0.32 0.59
C LEU A 36 -12.84 -0.26 0.60
N THR A 37 -13.32 -0.84 -0.51
CA THR A 37 -14.72 -1.30 -0.62
C THR A 37 -14.97 -2.59 -1.39
N SER A 38 -14.05 -3.07 -2.24
CA SER A 38 -14.38 -4.06 -3.29
C SER A 38 -13.64 -5.41 -3.24
N CYS A 39 -12.71 -5.63 -2.30
CA CYS A 39 -11.95 -6.88 -2.23
C CYS A 39 -11.92 -7.46 -0.82
N GLY A 40 -12.79 -8.44 -0.53
CA GLY A 40 -12.66 -9.39 0.60
C GLY A 40 -12.30 -8.83 1.98
N GLU A 41 -11.78 -9.72 2.82
CA GLU A 41 -11.28 -9.36 4.16
C GLU A 41 -9.82 -8.92 4.05
N TRP A 42 -9.59 -7.61 4.16
CA TRP A 42 -8.23 -7.04 4.25
C TRP A 42 -7.70 -7.16 5.67
N ARG A 43 -6.46 -7.64 5.82
CA ARG A 43 -5.76 -7.67 7.11
C ARG A 43 -4.39 -7.02 7.00
N HIS A 44 -3.98 -6.30 8.06
CA HIS A 44 -2.70 -5.59 8.11
C HIS A 44 -1.91 -6.03 9.36
N PRO A 45 -0.68 -6.56 9.22
CA PRO A 45 0.12 -7.08 10.33
C PRO A 45 0.77 -5.97 11.21
N GLY A 46 0.32 -4.72 11.09
CA GLY A 46 0.94 -3.55 11.71
C GLY A 46 1.84 -2.75 10.76
N PRO A 47 2.42 -1.64 11.22
CA PRO A 47 3.34 -0.82 10.41
C PRO A 47 4.64 -1.58 10.14
N LEU A 48 5.18 -1.39 8.94
CA LEU A 48 6.47 -1.92 8.50
C LEU A 48 7.44 -0.76 8.26
N ASP A 49 8.73 -1.04 8.38
CA ASP A 49 9.78 -0.14 7.92
C ASP A 49 10.41 -0.71 6.63
N ALA A 50 10.36 0.08 5.56
CA ALA A 50 10.99 -0.23 4.29
C ALA A 50 12.08 0.79 4.02
N ASN A 51 13.33 0.45 4.37
CA ASN A 51 14.51 1.31 4.19
C ASN A 51 14.34 2.69 4.86
N GLY A 52 13.79 2.74 6.07
CA GLY A 52 13.53 3.98 6.80
C GLY A 52 12.25 4.72 6.37
N GLN A 53 11.43 4.12 5.51
CA GLN A 53 10.14 4.66 5.09
C GLN A 53 8.98 3.85 5.70
N PRO A 54 7.88 4.51 6.11
CA PRO A 54 6.68 3.81 6.56
C PRO A 54 6.10 2.94 5.45
N ALA A 55 5.72 1.71 5.79
CA ALA A 55 5.12 0.77 4.86
C ALA A 55 3.99 -0.06 5.51
N VAL A 56 3.14 -0.65 4.68
CA VAL A 56 2.12 -1.63 5.11
C VAL A 56 2.03 -2.80 4.13
N GLY A 57 1.85 -4.00 4.67
CA GLY A 57 1.70 -5.24 3.91
C GLY A 57 0.30 -5.84 4.04
N PRO A 58 -0.70 -5.37 3.28
CA PRO A 58 -2.04 -5.95 3.29
C PRO A 58 -2.07 -7.42 2.83
N TYR A 59 -2.89 -8.21 3.51
CA TYR A 59 -3.38 -9.51 3.06
C TYR A 59 -4.80 -9.35 2.54
N LEU A 60 -5.11 -9.98 1.41
CA LEU A 60 -6.45 -10.09 0.86
C LEU A 60 -6.92 -11.53 0.99
N ALA A 61 -8.02 -11.76 1.72
CA ALA A 61 -8.55 -13.10 2.00
C ALA A 61 -7.47 -14.06 2.54
N GLY A 62 -6.65 -13.56 3.48
CA GLY A 62 -5.56 -14.31 4.10
C GLY A 62 -4.30 -14.49 3.25
N ARG A 63 -4.22 -13.90 2.05
CA ARG A 63 -3.06 -14.05 1.14
C ARG A 63 -2.33 -12.72 0.97
N ALA A 64 -1.00 -12.76 1.05
CA ALA A 64 -0.14 -11.60 0.89
C ALA A 64 -0.37 -10.95 -0.48
N TRP A 65 -0.74 -9.67 -0.48
CA TRP A 65 -1.13 -8.95 -1.70
C TRP A 65 -0.03 -8.04 -2.24
N SER A 66 0.42 -7.10 -1.41
CA SER A 66 1.42 -6.10 -1.82
C SER A 66 2.14 -5.51 -0.61
N ILE A 67 3.34 -4.98 -0.79
CA ILE A 67 3.96 -4.05 0.16
C ILE A 67 3.78 -2.63 -0.38
N ASN A 68 3.10 -1.78 0.38
CA ASN A 68 2.91 -0.37 0.05
C ASN A 68 3.88 0.47 0.87
N VAL A 69 4.80 1.16 0.20
CA VAL A 69 5.79 2.05 0.82
C VAL A 69 5.35 3.49 0.61
N PHE A 70 5.37 4.28 1.68
CA PHE A 70 4.95 5.67 1.70
C PHE A 70 6.17 6.59 1.78
N THR A 71 6.39 7.39 0.74
CA THR A 71 7.42 8.43 0.77
C THR A 71 6.81 9.71 1.32
N LEU A 72 7.38 10.18 2.43
CA LEU A 72 6.96 11.41 3.07
C LEU A 72 7.73 12.63 2.54
N ARG A 73 7.02 13.75 2.44
CA ARG A 73 7.58 15.10 2.32
C ARG A 73 6.97 15.90 3.45
N ASP A 74 7.80 16.29 4.41
CA ASP A 74 7.36 16.80 5.72
C ASP A 74 6.39 15.81 6.40
N GLU A 75 5.25 16.27 6.89
CA GLU A 75 4.22 15.42 7.50
C GLU A 75 3.16 14.91 6.50
N ARG A 76 3.49 14.87 5.20
CA ARG A 76 2.56 14.50 4.13
C ARG A 76 3.11 13.38 3.26
N ILE A 77 2.23 12.52 2.78
CA ILE A 77 2.57 11.48 1.81
C ILE A 77 2.69 12.13 0.43
N SER A 78 3.85 11.97 -0.19
CA SER A 78 4.18 12.51 -1.52
C SER A 78 4.33 11.42 -2.60
N ALA A 79 4.57 10.17 -2.20
CA ALA A 79 4.50 9.04 -3.10
C ALA A 79 4.01 7.77 -2.40
N ILE A 80 3.36 6.90 -3.16
CA ILE A 80 3.03 5.53 -2.79
C ILE A 80 3.67 4.61 -3.84
N THR A 81 4.46 3.64 -3.37
CA THR A 81 4.97 2.57 -4.23
C THR A 81 4.41 1.25 -3.75
N SER A 82 3.60 0.58 -4.57
CA SER A 82 3.07 -0.74 -4.25
C SER A 82 3.85 -1.82 -4.99
N PHE A 83 4.63 -2.59 -4.24
CA PHE A 83 5.30 -3.77 -4.76
C PHE A 83 4.31 -4.94 -4.68
N LEU A 84 3.83 -5.39 -5.84
CA LEU A 84 2.79 -6.42 -5.91
C LEU A 84 3.39 -7.83 -5.77
N GLY A 85 2.73 -8.67 -4.98
CA GLY A 85 3.03 -10.09 -4.87
C GLY A 85 3.64 -10.50 -3.53
N ALA A 86 3.36 -11.74 -3.15
CA ALA A 86 3.78 -12.34 -1.89
C ALA A 86 5.30 -12.47 -1.72
N ALA A 87 6.07 -12.47 -2.82
CA ALA A 87 7.53 -12.60 -2.77
C ALA A 87 8.20 -11.49 -1.93
N HIS A 88 7.57 -10.32 -1.85
CA HIS A 88 8.12 -9.19 -1.10
C HIS A 88 7.96 -9.32 0.41
N PHE A 89 7.01 -10.13 0.89
CA PHE A 89 6.72 -10.30 2.32
C PHE A 89 7.87 -10.99 3.07
N ALA A 90 8.59 -11.88 2.39
CA ALA A 90 9.74 -12.58 2.96
C ALA A 90 10.84 -11.62 3.43
N ALA A 91 11.05 -10.50 2.73
CA ALA A 91 12.04 -9.49 3.12
C ALA A 91 11.67 -8.76 4.43
N PHE A 92 10.40 -8.80 4.83
CA PHE A 92 9.88 -8.23 6.08
C PHE A 92 9.63 -9.29 7.16
N GLY A 93 10.05 -10.54 6.94
CA GLY A 93 9.80 -11.65 7.87
C GLY A 93 8.32 -12.03 7.99
N LEU A 94 7.49 -11.63 7.02
CA LEU A 94 6.06 -11.88 7.01
C LEU A 94 5.73 -13.16 6.20
N PRO A 95 4.74 -13.95 6.62
CA PRO A 95 4.32 -15.13 5.88
C PRO A 95 3.59 -14.77 4.57
N ALA A 96 3.60 -15.68 3.59
CA ALA A 96 2.85 -15.49 2.34
C ALA A 96 1.32 -15.64 2.52
N THR A 97 0.90 -16.29 3.61
CA THR A 97 -0.50 -16.47 3.98
C THR A 97 -0.67 -16.38 5.49
N VAL A 98 -1.77 -15.81 5.93
CA VAL A 98 -2.20 -15.82 7.34
C VAL A 98 -3.52 -16.59 7.42
N ALA A 99 -3.60 -17.54 8.36
CA ALA A 99 -4.88 -18.10 8.77
C ALA A 99 -5.63 -17.03 9.58
N GLY A 100 -6.96 -17.09 9.61
CA GLY A 100 -7.77 -16.25 10.50
C GLY A 100 -7.20 -16.30 11.92
N LEU A 101 -6.54 -15.22 12.32
CA LEU A 101 -6.28 -14.92 13.72
C LEU A 101 -7.58 -14.33 14.24
N ASP A 102 -8.20 -15.07 15.15
CA ASP A 102 -9.35 -14.64 15.92
C ASP A 102 -9.06 -13.35 16.71
#